data_AF-A0A524CGQ3-F1
#
_entry.id   AF-A0A524CGQ3-F1
#
_cell.length_a   1.000
_cell.length_b   1.000
_cell.length_c   1.000
_cell.angle_alpha   90.00
_cell.angle_beta   90.00
_cell.angle_gamma   90.00
#
_symmetry.space_group_name_H-M   'P 1'
#
loop_
_entity.id
_entity.type
_entity.pdbx_description
1 polymer ?
#
loop_
_entity_poly.entity_id
_entity_poly.type
_entity_poly.pdbx_seq_one_letter_code
_entity_poly.pdbx_strand_id
1 'polypeptide(L)'
;MDVKTQGLIKTNWISELVISSLLFIGIAVTVFYNYLLFHVLAEIFSIIILSGIFLVAWNTKEYSESSFFLILGISSAFIGFFDLLHTLSYKGMGFFFSGSNLATQLWIASRYIQALS
;
A
#
# COMPACT_ATOMS: atom_id res chain seq x y z
N MET A 1 37.13 -4.00 11.71
CA MET A 1 35.79 -4.02 12.34
C MET A 1 35.54 -5.44 12.84
N ASP A 2 35.14 -5.57 14.10
CA ASP A 2 35.08 -6.80 14.90
C ASP A 2 33.93 -7.74 14.48
N VAL A 3 34.21 -9.05 14.46
CA VAL A 3 33.27 -10.15 14.19
C VAL A 3 32.10 -10.19 15.20
N LYS A 4 32.22 -9.52 16.36
CA LYS A 4 31.18 -9.48 17.41
C LYS A 4 29.89 -8.72 17.08
N THR A 5 29.83 -7.91 16.02
CA THR A 5 28.57 -7.22 15.64
C THR A 5 27.56 -8.11 14.90
N GLN A 6 27.96 -9.32 14.49
CA GLN A 6 27.06 -10.32 13.88
C GLN A 6 26.02 -10.89 14.87
N GLY A 7 26.17 -10.64 16.18
CA GLY A 7 25.26 -11.12 17.23
C GLY A 7 24.11 -10.17 17.61
N LEU A 8 24.04 -8.97 17.03
CA LEU A 8 23.12 -7.90 17.48
C LEU A 8 21.78 -7.81 16.72
N ILE A 9 21.54 -8.66 15.71
CA ILE A 9 20.24 -8.77 15.05
C ILE A 9 19.94 -10.26 14.81
N LYS A 10 19.48 -10.98 15.84
CA LYS A 10 18.73 -12.22 15.62
C LYS A 10 17.33 -11.82 15.15
N THR A 11 17.12 -11.76 13.85
CA THR A 11 15.79 -11.56 13.27
C THR A 11 14.94 -12.80 13.59
N ASN A 12 13.87 -12.61 14.36
CA ASN A 12 12.87 -13.66 14.57
C ASN A 12 11.85 -13.60 13.44
N TRP A 13 12.29 -13.87 12.20
CA TRP A 13 11.46 -13.84 10.99
C TRP A 13 10.15 -14.64 11.13
N ILE A 14 10.14 -15.70 11.94
CA ILE A 14 8.91 -16.44 12.30
C ILE A 14 7.89 -15.54 13.02
N SER A 15 8.33 -14.74 14.00
CA SER A 15 7.44 -13.84 14.73
C SER A 15 6.87 -12.75 13.84
N GLU A 16 7.68 -12.19 12.93
CA GLU A 16 7.24 -11.21 11.93
C GLU A 16 6.18 -11.82 11.00
N LEU A 17 6.43 -13.02 10.48
CA LEU A 17 5.47 -13.75 9.65
C LEU A 17 4.16 -14.05 10.39
N VAL A 18 4.24 -14.45 11.66
CA VAL A 18 3.05 -14.71 12.49
C VAL A 18 2.25 -13.41 12.70
N ILE A 19 2.91 -12.30 13.02
CA ILE A 19 2.26 -11.01 13.23
C ILE A 19 1.60 -10.52 11.94
N SER A 20 2.30 -10.56 10.80
CA SER A 20 1.72 -10.18 9.50
C SER A 20 0.54 -11.07 9.13
N SER A 21 0.64 -12.39 9.36
CA SER A 21 -0.46 -13.32 9.08
C SER A 21 -1.68 -13.02 9.95
N LEU A 22 -1.49 -12.76 11.24
CA LEU A 22 -2.57 -12.37 12.14
C LEU A 22 -3.23 -11.06 11.72
N LEU A 23 -2.45 -10.07 11.27
CA LEU A 23 -2.99 -8.81 10.74
C LEU A 23 -3.87 -9.05 9.50
N PHE A 24 -3.37 -9.83 8.51
CA PHE A 24 -4.14 -10.14 7.30
C PHE A 24 -5.40 -10.93 7.60
N ILE A 25 -5.33 -11.92 8.49
CA ILE A 25 -6.51 -12.68 8.94
C ILE A 25 -7.49 -11.75 9.64
N GLY A 26 -7.02 -10.85 10.51
CA GLY A 26 -7.85 -9.87 11.20
C GLY A 26 -8.65 -8.98 10.24
N ILE A 27 -8.00 -8.46 9.20
CA ILE A 27 -8.67 -7.70 8.13
C ILE A 27 -9.64 -8.61 7.36
N ALA A 28 -9.22 -9.81 6.96
CA ALA A 28 -10.06 -10.71 6.17
C ALA A 28 -11.36 -11.10 6.90
N VAL A 29 -11.31 -11.31 8.22
CA VAL A 29 -12.47 -11.66 9.04
C VAL A 29 -13.53 -10.54 9.05
N THR A 30 -13.16 -9.26 8.83
CA THR A 30 -14.14 -8.17 8.81
C THR A 30 -15.14 -8.28 7.65
N VAL A 31 -14.84 -9.06 6.61
CA VAL A 31 -15.74 -9.31 5.47
C VAL A 31 -17.08 -9.90 5.90
N PHE A 32 -17.07 -10.74 6.95
CA PHE A 32 -18.27 -11.39 7.48
C PHE A 32 -19.19 -10.45 8.27
N TYR A 33 -18.66 -9.29 8.70
CA TYR A 33 -19.40 -8.29 9.46
C TYR A 33 -19.90 -7.15 8.58
N ASN A 34 -19.01 -6.59 7.75
CA ASN A 34 -19.34 -5.50 6.84
C ASN A 34 -18.32 -5.44 5.70
N TYR A 35 -18.80 -5.60 4.47
CA TYR A 35 -17.93 -5.56 3.30
C TYR A 35 -17.23 -4.20 3.11
N LEU A 36 -17.90 -3.07 3.40
CA LEU A 36 -17.28 -1.75 3.28
C LEU A 36 -16.15 -1.59 4.31
N LEU A 37 -16.30 -2.14 5.52
CA LEU A 37 -15.24 -2.13 6.52
C LEU A 37 -14.01 -2.91 6.02
N PHE A 38 -14.23 -4.12 5.49
CA PHE A 38 -13.15 -4.89 4.86
C PHE A 38 -12.47 -4.11 3.74
N HIS A 39 -13.26 -3.54 2.82
CA HIS A 39 -12.73 -2.79 1.68
C HIS A 39 -11.87 -1.60 2.13
N VAL A 40 -12.35 -0.76 3.05
CA VAL A 40 -11.58 0.39 3.56
C VAL A 40 -10.30 -0.06 4.25
N LEU A 41 -10.35 -1.10 5.09
CA LEU A 41 -9.16 -1.58 5.78
C LEU A 41 -8.12 -2.15 4.81
N ALA A 42 -8.55 -2.89 3.79
CA ALA A 42 -7.68 -3.44 2.77
C ALA A 42 -7.02 -2.34 1.93
N GLU A 43 -7.78 -1.33 1.51
CA GLU A 43 -7.26 -0.21 0.71
C GLU A 43 -6.39 0.75 1.54
N ILE A 44 -6.74 1.07 2.79
CA ILE A 44 -5.88 1.90 3.64
C ILE A 44 -4.55 1.18 3.90
N PHE A 45 -4.56 -0.14 4.08
CA PHE A 45 -3.33 -0.92 4.23
C PHE A 45 -2.43 -0.79 2.99
N SER A 46 -2.97 -0.96 1.77
CA SER A 46 -2.19 -0.80 0.54
C SER A 46 -1.67 0.63 0.36
N ILE A 47 -2.49 1.64 0.65
CA ILE A 47 -2.12 3.06 0.59
C ILE A 47 -0.98 3.39 1.56
N ILE A 48 -0.97 2.81 2.76
CA ILE A 48 0.13 2.98 3.73
C ILE A 48 1.44 2.43 3.16
N ILE A 49 1.41 1.24 2.53
CA ILE A 49 2.59 0.64 1.91
C ILE A 49 3.10 1.52 0.75
N LEU A 50 2.20 1.98 -0.13
CA LEU A 50 2.54 2.86 -1.25
C LEU A 50 3.14 4.20 -0.78
N SER A 51 2.57 4.77 0.29
CA SER A 51 3.09 5.98 0.93
C SER A 51 4.47 5.74 1.54
N GLY A 52 4.70 4.57 2.16
CA GLY A 52 6.00 4.17 2.68
C GLY A 52 7.06 4.08 1.57
N ILE A 53 6.74 3.46 0.44
CA ILE A 53 7.64 3.38 -0.72
C ILE A 53 8.00 4.79 -1.22
N PHE A 54 7.01 5.66 -1.39
CA PHE A 54 7.25 7.06 -1.77
C PHE A 54 8.14 7.78 -0.77
N LEU A 55 7.85 7.67 0.52
CA LEU A 55 8.60 8.35 1.57
C LEU A 55 10.07 7.91 1.56
N VAL A 56 10.34 6.61 1.49
CA VAL A 56 11.73 6.11 1.44
C VAL A 56 12.42 6.62 0.17
N ALA A 57 11.82 6.45 -1.00
CA ALA A 57 12.39 6.89 -2.27
C ALA A 57 12.65 8.40 -2.34
N TRP A 58 11.74 9.22 -1.82
CA TRP A 58 11.87 10.67 -1.82
C TRP A 58 12.98 11.14 -0.87
N ASN A 59 13.12 10.50 0.30
CA ASN A 59 14.13 10.87 1.28
C ASN A 59 15.53 10.37 0.91
N THR A 60 15.64 9.29 0.13
CA THR A 60 16.94 8.76 -0.31
C THR A 60 17.35 9.23 -1.71
N LYS A 61 16.58 10.12 -2.35
CA LYS A 61 16.79 10.51 -3.76
C LYS A 61 18.19 11.08 -4.05
N GLU A 62 18.79 11.79 -3.10
CA GLU A 62 20.12 12.39 -3.24
C GLU A 62 21.26 11.37 -3.11
N TYR A 63 20.97 10.22 -2.47
CA TYR A 63 21.91 9.12 -2.27
C TYR A 63 21.70 7.98 -3.28
N SER A 64 20.64 8.06 -4.09
CA SER A 64 20.31 7.06 -5.09
C SER A 64 21.01 7.36 -6.40
N GLU A 65 21.95 6.51 -6.80
CA GLU A 65 22.65 6.62 -8.08
C GLU A 65 21.73 6.35 -9.28
N SER A 66 20.63 5.61 -9.07
CA SER A 66 19.66 5.26 -10.10
C SER A 66 18.35 6.02 -9.93
N SER A 67 17.83 6.53 -11.04
CA SER A 67 16.50 7.14 -11.10
C SER A 67 15.36 6.13 -10.94
N PHE A 68 15.63 4.83 -11.06
CA PHE A 68 14.62 3.77 -10.95
C PHE A 68 13.84 3.87 -9.63
N PHE A 69 14.54 3.98 -8.51
CA PHE A 69 13.90 4.01 -7.20
C PHE A 69 13.06 5.28 -6.99
N LEU A 70 13.52 6.41 -7.56
CA LEU A 70 12.77 7.67 -7.56
C LEU A 70 11.49 7.57 -8.41
N ILE A 71 11.57 6.95 -9.59
CA ILE A 71 10.40 6.68 -10.45
C ILE A 71 9.40 5.80 -9.70
N LEU A 72 9.85 4.70 -9.09
CA LEU A 72 9.01 3.81 -8.30
C LEU A 72 8.31 4.56 -7.15
N GLY A 73 9.06 5.42 -6.45
CA GLY A 73 8.52 6.24 -5.36
C GLY A 73 7.43 7.19 -5.83
N ILE A 74 7.70 7.99 -6.87
CA ILE A 74 6.75 8.95 -7.42
C ILE A 74 5.50 8.23 -7.94
N SER A 75 5.67 7.14 -8.69
CA SER A 75 4.57 6.30 -9.18
C SER A 75 3.73 5.75 -8.03
N SER A 76 4.37 5.29 -6.94
CA SER A 76 3.66 4.81 -5.75
C SER A 76 2.79 5.89 -5.10
N ALA A 77 3.23 7.15 -5.07
CA ALA A 77 2.41 8.26 -4.57
C ALA A 77 1.15 8.47 -5.41
N PHE A 78 1.26 8.42 -6.74
CA PHE A 78 0.10 8.53 -7.63
C PHE A 78 -0.82 7.32 -7.51
N ILE A 79 -0.28 6.09 -7.48
CA ILE A 79 -1.08 4.88 -7.29
C ILE A 79 -1.86 4.97 -5.97
N GLY A 80 -1.21 5.35 -4.87
CA GLY A 80 -1.87 5.52 -3.57
C GLY A 80 -2.95 6.60 -3.58
N PHE A 81 -2.75 7.69 -4.32
CA PHE A 81 -3.77 8.72 -4.51
C PHE A 81 -4.99 8.19 -5.29
N PHE A 82 -4.79 7.45 -6.37
CA PHE A 82 -5.89 6.83 -7.13
C PHE A 82 -6.60 5.74 -6.32
N ASP A 83 -5.89 4.94 -5.53
CA ASP A 83 -6.48 3.94 -4.65
C ASP A 83 -7.30 4.59 -3.52
N LEU A 84 -6.89 5.77 -3.01
CA LEU A 84 -7.71 6.58 -2.08
C LEU A 84 -9.01 7.06 -2.73
N LEU A 85 -8.94 7.62 -3.95
CA LEU A 85 -10.14 8.05 -4.68
C LEU A 85 -11.04 6.85 -5.04
N HIS A 86 -10.45 5.72 -5.41
CA HIS A 86 -11.16 4.46 -5.63
C HIS A 86 -11.95 4.07 -4.39
N THR A 87 -11.29 4.05 -3.22
CA THR A 87 -11.91 3.72 -1.95
C THR A 87 -13.10 4.62 -1.64
N LEU A 88 -12.95 5.94 -1.80
CA LEU A 88 -14.02 6.92 -1.53
C LEU A 88 -15.17 6.85 -2.53
N SER A 89 -14.91 6.40 -3.77
CA SER A 89 -15.92 6.22 -4.82
C SER A 89 -16.58 4.85 -4.82
N TYR A 90 -16.14 3.93 -3.94
CA TYR A 90 -16.72 2.61 -3.84
C TYR A 90 -18.22 2.67 -3.48
N LYS A 91 -18.99 1.75 -4.06
CA LYS A 91 -20.44 1.70 -3.87
C LYS A 91 -20.79 1.59 -2.38
N GLY A 92 -21.57 2.54 -1.89
CA GLY A 92 -22.03 2.61 -0.50
C GLY A 92 -21.28 3.61 0.39
N MET A 93 -20.20 4.23 -0.09
CA MET A 93 -19.48 5.27 0.67
C MET A 93 -20.19 6.63 0.69
N GLY A 94 -20.96 6.95 -0.36
CA GLY A 94 -21.78 8.15 -0.42
C GLY A 94 -21.06 9.46 -0.77
N PHE A 95 -19.75 9.45 -1.06
CA PHE A 95 -19.01 10.68 -1.41
C PHE A 95 -19.21 11.17 -2.85
N PHE A 96 -19.53 10.28 -3.79
CA PHE A 96 -19.68 10.61 -5.21
C PHE A 96 -21.03 10.16 -5.75
N PHE A 97 -21.71 11.03 -6.51
CA PHE A 97 -22.95 10.73 -7.23
C PHE A 97 -22.70 10.05 -8.58
N SER A 98 -21.74 9.12 -8.59
CA SER A 98 -21.40 8.32 -9.74
C SER A 98 -21.70 6.86 -9.41
N GLY A 99 -22.17 6.08 -10.39
CA GLY A 99 -22.37 4.65 -10.18
C GLY A 99 -21.04 3.92 -9.89
N SER A 100 -21.10 2.60 -9.75
CA SER A 100 -19.92 1.75 -9.49
C SER A 100 -18.81 1.82 -10.55
N ASN A 101 -19.07 2.47 -11.69
CA ASN A 101 -18.10 2.65 -12.76
C ASN A 101 -16.92 3.55 -12.35
N LEU A 102 -17.13 4.61 -11.55
CA LEU A 102 -16.05 5.52 -11.17
C LEU A 102 -14.96 4.81 -10.37
N ALA A 103 -15.36 4.05 -9.34
CA ALA A 103 -14.42 3.24 -8.56
C ALA A 103 -13.61 2.31 -9.48
N THR A 104 -14.27 1.61 -10.39
CA THR A 104 -13.59 0.68 -11.32
C THR A 104 -12.60 1.40 -12.23
N GLN A 105 -12.96 2.58 -12.75
CA GLN A 105 -12.08 3.38 -13.60
C GLN A 105 -10.84 3.88 -12.85
N LEU A 106 -11.00 4.34 -11.60
CA LEU A 106 -9.91 4.79 -10.75
C LEU A 106 -8.94 3.65 -10.42
N TRP A 107 -9.48 2.46 -10.15
CA TRP A 107 -8.68 1.26 -9.93
C TRP A 107 -7.87 0.87 -11.18
N ILE A 108 -8.51 0.86 -12.36
CA ILE A 108 -7.82 0.59 -13.62
C ILE A 108 -6.74 1.65 -13.91
N ALA A 109 -7.02 2.93 -13.63
CA ALA A 109 -6.03 4.00 -13.79
C ALA A 109 -4.79 3.76 -12.92
N SER A 110 -4.97 3.33 -11.66
CA SER A 110 -3.84 3.00 -10.77
C SER A 110 -3.03 1.81 -11.31
N ARG A 111 -3.68 0.79 -11.88
CA ARG A 111 -2.98 -0.33 -12.55
C ARG A 111 -2.20 0.09 -13.80
N TYR A 112 -2.70 1.03 -14.59
CA TYR A 112 -1.94 1.55 -15.75
C TYR A 112 -0.67 2.28 -15.31
N ILE A 113 -0.74 3.11 -14.26
CA ILE A 113 0.44 3.78 -13.71
C ILE A 113 1.46 2.74 -13.26
N GLN A 114 1.01 1.71 -12.53
CA GLN A 114 1.87 0.63 -12.06
C GLN A 114 2.53 -0.17 -13.18
N ALA A 115 1.83 -0.41 -14.30
CA ALA A 115 2.38 -1.19 -15.41
C ALA A 115 3.37 -0.39 -16.27
N LEU A 116 3.28 0.94 -16.27
CA LEU A 116 4.11 1.83 -17.09
C LEU A 116 5.34 2.37 -16.36
N SER A 117 5.36 2.31 -15.02
CA SER A 117 6.47 2.75 -14.17
C SER A 117 7.54 1.68 -14.02
#